data_AF-A0A336LZD5-F1
#
_entry.id   AF-A0A336LZD5-F1
#
_cell.length_a   1.000
_cell.length_b   1.000
_cell.length_c   1.000
_cell.angle_alpha   90.00
_cell.angle_beta   90.00
_cell.angle_gamma   90.00
#
_symmetry.space_group_name_H-M   'P 1'
#
loop_
_entity.id
_entity.type
_entity.pdbx_description
1 polymer ?
#
loop_
_entity_poly.entity_id
_entity_poly.type
_entity_poly.pdbx_seq_one_letter_code
_entity_poly.pdbx_strand_id
1 'polypeptide(L)'
;MDQELQLTEDEKLAKDFMMKLILEGSTIECDTGEASEIKFERPSWYDDVKFKRGQKYFHDNKFGIMNSNLFGLLSVLAEPKGLNILISTGRSSTPATARKRYVSTVFHMLSWYENDLVPNSKSWKSLLMVRKMHLLASTQAKAKKIGMISQTEIAMTAFGFMAYALTRPHTLGIRYKNLREDRDAFVFFWAVICAMLGVKDEFNMCKHKLEVVEIICEISRRYIFLQILQLETPEFMQMARAFYEGQKEFLPILSFDAMMFLNRRTAGLPGYQYKVDMKMESLCKTIFTDNELNQIHSYFKAREGYEYIREFVLDNNIKLIDIRRNRNSNNNIETPTENVKSSSNVIEFESLTALHKLLGLDHPSELQVTVISPSIDWKQVCNNSQYKKLPLRDRIIVYLRCEAFEGNYKCLGHFINEQLTKFILNKMKKYNK
;
A
#
# COMPACT_ATOMS: atom_id res chain seq x y z
N MET A 1 -34.01 2.23 -7.72
CA MET A 1 -34.12 0.80 -7.39
C MET A 1 -32.71 0.26 -7.52
N ASP A 2 -32.02 0.06 -6.40
CA ASP A 2 -30.62 -0.37 -6.40
C ASP A 2 -30.52 -1.71 -7.14
N GLN A 3 -29.59 -1.79 -8.09
CA GLN A 3 -29.32 -3.04 -8.79
C GLN A 3 -28.61 -3.98 -7.80
N GLU A 4 -29.27 -5.05 -7.40
CA GLU A 4 -28.68 -6.04 -6.49
C GLU A 4 -27.47 -6.69 -7.18
N LEU A 5 -26.27 -6.46 -6.63
CA LEU A 5 -25.04 -7.02 -7.19
C LEU A 5 -25.01 -8.53 -6.94
N GLN A 6 -24.85 -9.31 -8.01
CA GLN A 6 -24.62 -10.75 -7.90
C GLN A 6 -23.20 -11.03 -7.41
N LEU A 7 -23.08 -11.25 -6.10
CA LEU A 7 -21.84 -11.59 -5.41
C LEU A 7 -21.85 -13.05 -4.98
N THR A 8 -20.70 -13.70 -5.05
CA THR A 8 -20.46 -14.99 -4.39
C THR A 8 -20.44 -14.81 -2.87
N GLU A 9 -20.57 -15.90 -2.11
CA GLU A 9 -20.47 -15.85 -0.64
C GLU A 9 -19.14 -15.25 -0.16
N ASP A 10 -18.03 -15.56 -0.83
CA ASP A 10 -16.71 -15.04 -0.47
C ASP A 10 -16.59 -13.53 -0.74
N GLU A 11 -17.20 -13.05 -1.83
CA GLU A 11 -17.25 -11.63 -2.16
C GLU A 11 -18.16 -10.86 -1.19
N LYS A 12 -19.29 -11.44 -0.81
CA LYS A 12 -20.19 -10.86 0.19
C LYS A 12 -19.49 -10.74 1.55
N LEU A 13 -18.82 -11.80 1.99
CA LEU A 13 -18.06 -11.78 3.25
C LEU A 13 -16.92 -10.75 3.22
N ALA A 14 -16.18 -10.66 2.11
CA ALA A 14 -15.13 -9.67 1.95
C ALA A 14 -15.69 -8.23 1.96
N LYS A 15 -16.82 -8.00 1.29
CA LYS A 15 -17.53 -6.70 1.28
C LYS A 15 -17.97 -6.30 2.69
N ASP A 16 -18.65 -7.20 3.38
CA ASP A 16 -19.18 -6.95 4.73
C ASP A 16 -18.05 -6.69 5.73
N PHE A 17 -16.94 -7.44 5.62
CA PHE A 17 -15.73 -7.18 6.40
C PHE A 17 -15.16 -5.78 6.10
N MET A 18 -15.05 -5.39 4.82
CA MET A 18 -14.54 -4.06 4.44
C MET A 18 -15.44 -2.93 4.95
N MET A 19 -16.77 -3.08 4.86
CA MET A 19 -17.73 -2.12 5.44
C MET A 19 -17.52 -1.97 6.94
N LYS A 20 -17.45 -3.10 7.67
CA LYS A 20 -17.19 -3.10 9.11
C LYS A 20 -15.85 -2.45 9.45
N LEU A 21 -14.79 -2.78 8.72
CA LEU A 21 -13.47 -2.22 8.97
C LEU A 21 -13.45 -0.70 8.73
N ILE A 22 -14.08 -0.21 7.67
CA ILE A 22 -14.10 1.23 7.34
C ILE A 22 -14.98 2.02 8.32
N LEU A 23 -16.20 1.53 8.60
CA LEU A 23 -17.19 2.28 9.37
C LEU A 23 -16.98 2.12 10.88
N GLU A 24 -16.79 0.90 11.37
CA GLU A 24 -16.66 0.63 12.82
C GLU A 24 -15.20 0.69 13.26
N GLY A 25 -14.31 -0.01 12.54
CA GLY A 25 -12.89 -0.09 12.89
C GLY A 25 -12.18 1.26 12.95
N SER A 26 -12.68 2.26 12.21
CA SER A 26 -12.10 3.61 12.16
C SER A 26 -12.40 4.43 13.43
N THR A 27 -13.36 3.97 14.25
CA THR A 27 -13.75 4.61 15.52
C THR A 27 -13.10 4.00 16.74
N ILE A 28 -12.57 2.78 16.61
CA ILE A 28 -12.10 2.01 17.74
C ILE A 28 -10.57 2.09 17.78
N GLU A 29 -10.03 2.56 18.88
CA GLU A 29 -8.58 2.57 19.10
C GLU A 29 -7.98 1.16 19.01
N CYS A 30 -6.77 1.06 18.46
CA CYS A 30 -6.07 -0.22 18.42
C CYS A 30 -5.71 -0.69 19.84
N ASP A 31 -5.13 0.20 20.64
CA ASP A 31 -4.78 -0.01 22.04
C ASP A 31 -5.10 1.25 22.84
N THR A 32 -5.35 1.07 24.15
CA THR A 32 -5.64 2.15 25.11
C THR A 32 -4.89 1.90 26.43
N GLY A 33 -4.81 2.92 27.28
CA GLY A 33 -4.19 2.80 28.61
C GLY A 33 -2.67 2.99 28.60
N GLU A 34 -1.99 2.47 29.62
CA GLU A 34 -0.54 2.63 29.79
C GLU A 34 0.27 1.53 29.08
N ALA A 35 1.41 1.91 28.51
CA ALA A 35 2.28 0.97 27.78
C ALA A 35 2.85 -0.14 28.67
N SER A 36 2.90 0.04 29.99
CA SER A 36 3.29 -0.99 30.96
C SER A 36 2.22 -2.06 31.17
N GLU A 37 0.96 -1.77 30.87
CA GLU A 37 -0.20 -2.62 31.16
C GLU A 37 -0.62 -3.48 29.97
N ILE A 38 0.02 -3.33 28.82
CA ILE A 38 -0.27 -4.13 27.62
C ILE A 38 -0.09 -5.62 27.95
N LYS A 39 -1.21 -6.33 28.00
CA LYS A 39 -1.25 -7.80 28.01
C LYS A 39 -0.78 -8.31 26.66
N PHE A 40 0.28 -9.09 26.68
CA PHE A 40 0.94 -9.55 25.47
C PHE A 40 1.06 -11.07 25.49
N GLU A 41 0.14 -11.71 24.79
CA GLU A 41 -0.02 -13.15 24.70
C GLU A 41 -0.28 -13.56 23.25
N ARG A 42 0.04 -14.82 22.91
CA ARG A 42 -0.34 -15.35 21.60
C ARG A 42 -1.85 -15.50 21.53
N PRO A 43 -2.46 -15.32 20.36
CA PRO A 43 -3.87 -15.65 20.19
C PRO A 43 -4.12 -17.13 20.50
N SER A 44 -5.30 -17.44 21.04
CA SER A 44 -5.70 -18.81 21.40
C SER A 44 -5.72 -19.76 20.20
N TRP A 45 -5.90 -19.22 18.99
CA TRP A 45 -5.89 -19.95 17.72
C TRP A 45 -4.49 -20.03 17.07
N TYR A 46 -3.41 -19.69 17.78
CA TYR A 46 -2.04 -19.81 17.25
C TYR A 46 -1.70 -21.26 16.91
N ASP A 47 -1.21 -21.46 15.70
CA ASP A 47 -0.73 -22.74 15.16
C ASP A 47 0.73 -22.54 14.77
N ASP A 48 1.64 -23.19 15.50
CA ASP A 48 3.08 -23.05 15.29
C ASP A 48 3.51 -23.56 13.91
N VAL A 49 2.97 -24.71 13.48
CA VAL A 49 3.33 -25.34 12.21
C VAL A 49 2.91 -24.43 11.05
N LYS A 50 1.69 -23.89 11.10
CA LYS A 50 1.20 -22.97 10.07
C LYS A 50 1.95 -21.63 10.09
N PHE A 51 2.27 -21.09 11.27
CA PHE A 51 3.08 -19.88 11.40
C PHE A 51 4.49 -20.07 10.80
N LYS A 52 5.14 -21.19 11.10
CA LYS A 52 6.45 -21.58 10.53
C LYS A 52 6.41 -21.75 9.02
N ARG A 53 5.33 -22.33 8.49
CA ARG A 53 5.14 -22.43 7.04
C ARG A 53 5.02 -21.05 6.38
N GLY A 54 4.33 -20.10 7.02
CA GLY A 54 4.28 -18.70 6.55
C GLY A 54 5.65 -18.01 6.57
N GLN A 55 6.46 -18.24 7.61
CA GLN A 55 7.86 -17.79 7.65
C GLN A 55 8.67 -18.40 6.51
N LYS A 56 8.51 -19.71 6.23
CA LYS A 56 9.17 -20.38 5.11
C LYS A 56 8.79 -19.76 3.76
N TYR A 57 7.51 -19.47 3.53
CA TYR A 57 7.07 -18.78 2.31
C TYR A 57 7.76 -17.43 2.13
N PHE A 58 7.95 -16.68 3.21
CA PHE A 58 8.76 -15.46 3.18
C PHE A 58 10.21 -15.74 2.78
N HIS A 59 10.85 -16.74 3.37
CA HIS A 59 12.23 -17.09 3.07
C HIS A 59 12.42 -17.48 1.59
N ASP A 60 11.54 -18.33 1.07
CA ASP A 60 11.59 -18.79 -0.33
C ASP A 60 11.36 -17.65 -1.35
N ASN A 61 10.70 -16.56 -0.92
CA ASN A 61 10.31 -15.42 -1.75
C ASN A 61 10.85 -14.07 -1.24
N LYS A 62 11.94 -14.10 -0.47
CA LYS A 62 12.41 -12.95 0.32
C LYS A 62 12.60 -11.69 -0.52
N PHE A 63 13.26 -11.81 -1.67
CA PHE A 63 13.47 -10.70 -2.59
C PHE A 63 12.15 -10.04 -3.03
N GLY A 64 11.19 -10.85 -3.49
CA GLY A 64 9.91 -10.36 -3.98
C GLY A 64 9.06 -9.76 -2.86
N ILE A 65 8.97 -10.42 -1.71
CA ILE A 65 8.18 -9.93 -0.57
C ILE A 65 8.80 -8.66 0.03
N MET A 66 10.13 -8.54 0.10
CA MET A 66 10.74 -7.27 0.53
C MET A 66 10.41 -6.09 -0.42
N ASN A 67 10.31 -6.34 -1.73
CA ASN A 67 9.86 -5.31 -2.68
C ASN A 67 8.33 -5.06 -2.55
N SER A 68 7.52 -6.09 -2.29
CA SER A 68 6.10 -5.93 -1.92
C SER A 68 5.96 -4.98 -0.73
N ASN A 69 6.73 -5.22 0.33
CA ASN A 69 6.70 -4.41 1.55
C ASN A 69 7.15 -2.97 1.30
N LEU A 70 8.17 -2.77 0.47
CA LEU A 70 8.62 -1.43 0.06
C LEU A 70 7.49 -0.67 -0.65
N PHE A 71 6.86 -1.31 -1.63
CA PHE A 71 5.82 -0.65 -2.42
C PHE A 71 4.54 -0.45 -1.61
N GLY A 72 4.10 -1.44 -0.83
CA GLY A 72 2.91 -1.23 -0.01
C GLY A 72 3.13 -0.27 1.15
N LEU A 73 4.37 -0.11 1.68
CA LEU A 73 4.71 0.99 2.58
C LEU A 73 4.49 2.35 1.91
N LEU A 74 4.95 2.55 0.66
CA LEU A 74 4.70 3.79 -0.07
C LEU A 74 3.20 4.02 -0.30
N SER A 75 2.43 2.95 -0.54
CA SER A 75 0.98 3.03 -0.70
C SER A 75 0.27 3.45 0.59
N VAL A 76 0.68 2.94 1.75
CA VAL A 76 0.13 3.36 3.05
C VAL A 76 0.61 4.77 3.43
N LEU A 77 1.83 5.16 3.05
CA LEU A 77 2.32 6.54 3.23
C LEU A 77 1.55 7.57 2.39
N ALA A 78 0.93 7.16 1.28
CA ALA A 78 0.11 8.04 0.46
C ALA A 78 -1.26 8.34 1.07
N GLU A 79 -1.65 7.67 2.17
CA GLU A 79 -2.90 7.94 2.88
C GLU A 79 -2.73 9.17 3.79
N PRO A 80 -3.46 10.28 3.55
CA PRO A 80 -3.22 11.55 4.25
C PRO A 80 -3.32 11.51 5.78
N LYS A 81 -4.27 10.79 6.36
CA LYS A 81 -4.45 10.72 7.82
C LYS A 81 -3.28 10.01 8.49
N GLY A 82 -2.96 8.81 8.02
CA GLY A 82 -1.84 8.00 8.47
C GLY A 82 -0.52 8.74 8.31
N LEU A 83 -0.34 9.41 7.17
CA LEU A 83 0.80 10.28 6.91
C LEU A 83 0.92 11.39 7.96
N ASN A 84 -0.15 12.10 8.27
CA ASN A 84 -0.14 13.19 9.27
C ASN A 84 0.24 12.69 10.68
N ILE A 85 -0.26 11.51 11.09
CA ILE A 85 0.17 10.86 12.33
C ILE A 85 1.68 10.59 12.28
N LEU A 86 2.18 10.05 11.18
CA LEU A 86 3.61 9.77 11.02
C LEU A 86 4.50 11.01 11.03
N ILE A 87 4.07 12.10 10.37
CA ILE A 87 4.77 13.40 10.40
C ILE A 87 4.85 13.91 11.83
N SER A 88 3.75 13.81 12.59
CA SER A 88 3.66 14.32 13.97
C SER A 88 4.66 13.68 14.94
N THR A 89 5.21 12.50 14.60
CA THR A 89 6.24 11.82 15.39
C THR A 89 7.61 12.49 15.31
N GLY A 90 7.85 13.32 14.29
CA GLY A 90 9.14 13.97 14.03
C GLY A 90 10.27 13.00 13.63
N ARG A 91 9.95 11.75 13.27
CA ARG A 91 10.93 10.67 13.05
C ARG A 91 11.10 10.25 11.59
N SER A 92 10.50 10.96 10.64
CA SER A 92 10.43 10.49 9.24
C SER A 92 10.57 11.57 8.16
N SER A 93 10.63 12.86 8.52
CA SER A 93 10.55 13.97 7.56
C SER A 93 11.90 14.41 6.99
N THR A 94 13.02 13.88 7.50
CA THR A 94 14.37 14.15 6.98
C THR A 94 15.07 12.86 6.55
N PRO A 95 16.01 12.89 5.60
CA PRO A 95 16.72 11.69 5.15
C PRO A 95 17.36 10.89 6.30
N ALA A 96 17.96 11.56 7.28
CA ALA A 96 18.60 10.89 8.42
C ALA A 96 17.58 10.22 9.37
N THR A 97 16.50 10.92 9.72
CA THR A 97 15.46 10.35 10.60
C THR A 97 14.69 9.22 9.91
N ALA A 98 14.33 9.43 8.64
CA ALA A 98 13.73 8.40 7.79
C ALA A 98 14.63 7.17 7.66
N ARG A 99 15.94 7.35 7.42
CA ARG A 99 16.91 6.24 7.37
C ARG A 99 16.84 5.39 8.63
N LYS A 100 17.00 6.01 9.81
CA LYS A 100 16.95 5.31 11.10
C LYS A 100 15.63 4.55 11.28
N ARG A 101 14.51 5.21 10.99
CA ARG A 101 13.17 4.62 11.13
C ARG A 101 12.98 3.40 10.24
N TYR A 102 13.20 3.54 8.94
CA TYR A 102 12.86 2.48 8.00
C TYR A 102 13.87 1.33 8.02
N VAL A 103 15.14 1.58 8.39
CA VAL A 103 16.08 0.50 8.73
C VAL A 103 15.60 -0.26 9.98
N SER A 104 15.13 0.44 11.03
CA SER A 104 14.51 -0.20 12.20
C SER A 104 13.29 -1.03 11.81
N THR A 105 12.41 -0.51 10.94
CA THR A 105 11.24 -1.24 10.43
C THR A 105 11.65 -2.53 9.71
N VAL A 106 12.67 -2.49 8.85
CA VAL A 106 13.20 -3.69 8.19
C VAL A 106 13.67 -4.72 9.22
N PHE A 107 14.37 -4.31 10.28
CA PHE A 107 14.81 -5.25 11.31
C PHE A 107 13.71 -5.80 12.20
N HIS A 108 12.68 -5.01 12.50
CA HIS A 108 11.47 -5.52 13.17
C HIS A 108 10.81 -6.60 12.31
N MET A 109 10.54 -6.29 11.04
CA MET A 109 9.96 -7.24 10.09
C MET A 109 10.78 -8.53 9.96
N LEU A 110 12.11 -8.42 9.79
CA LEU A 110 12.97 -9.60 9.72
C LEU A 110 12.96 -10.38 11.03
N SER A 111 12.90 -9.73 12.20
CA SER A 111 12.79 -10.46 13.46
C SER A 111 11.50 -11.29 13.53
N TRP A 112 10.41 -10.82 12.93
CA TRP A 112 9.13 -11.53 12.89
C TRP A 112 9.18 -12.72 11.93
N TYR A 113 9.82 -12.57 10.78
CA TYR A 113 9.96 -13.65 9.80
C TYR A 113 11.02 -14.69 10.15
N GLU A 114 12.10 -14.29 10.82
CA GLU A 114 13.30 -15.13 10.99
C GLU A 114 13.42 -15.76 12.39
N ASN A 115 12.53 -15.44 13.33
CA ASN A 115 12.62 -15.94 14.71
C ASN A 115 11.29 -16.55 15.20
N ASP A 116 11.40 -17.53 16.08
CA ASP A 116 10.25 -18.16 16.74
C ASP A 116 9.43 -17.13 17.51
N LEU A 117 8.10 -17.26 17.51
CA LEU A 117 7.21 -16.41 18.30
C LEU A 117 6.93 -17.04 19.67
N VAL A 118 7.94 -17.01 20.52
CA VAL A 118 7.86 -17.49 21.92
C VAL A 118 8.25 -16.37 22.89
N PRO A 119 7.77 -16.39 24.15
CA PRO A 119 8.14 -15.39 25.14
C PRO A 119 9.66 -15.15 25.20
N ASN A 120 10.06 -13.88 25.29
CA ASN A 120 11.46 -13.41 25.33
C ASN A 120 12.31 -13.58 24.06
N SER A 121 11.78 -14.20 23.00
CA SER A 121 12.43 -14.22 21.68
C SER A 121 12.60 -12.81 21.09
N LYS A 122 13.40 -12.69 20.03
CA LYS A 122 13.58 -11.42 19.31
C LYS A 122 12.28 -10.93 18.68
N SER A 123 11.50 -11.82 18.06
CA SER A 123 10.20 -11.49 17.46
C SER A 123 9.23 -10.97 18.53
N TRP A 124 9.16 -11.63 19.70
CA TRP A 124 8.30 -11.26 20.82
C TRP A 124 8.62 -9.87 21.36
N LYS A 125 9.89 -9.63 21.70
CA LYS A 125 10.37 -8.33 22.18
C LYS A 125 10.13 -7.24 21.14
N SER A 126 10.35 -7.55 19.86
CA SER A 126 10.10 -6.62 18.78
C SER A 126 8.62 -6.26 18.63
N LEU A 127 7.71 -7.24 18.63
CA LEU A 127 6.28 -6.98 18.47
C LEU A 127 5.72 -6.19 19.66
N LEU A 128 6.11 -6.56 20.89
CA LEU A 128 5.74 -5.80 22.08
C LEU A 128 6.25 -4.36 22.02
N MET A 129 7.51 -4.16 21.59
CA MET A 129 8.07 -2.83 21.41
C MET A 129 7.29 -2.00 20.39
N VAL A 130 7.00 -2.57 19.22
CA VAL A 130 6.26 -1.87 18.16
C VAL A 130 4.83 -1.54 18.61
N ARG A 131 4.14 -2.46 19.28
CA ARG A 131 2.81 -2.21 19.84
C ARG A 131 2.83 -1.05 20.83
N LYS A 132 3.80 -1.03 21.76
CA LYS A 132 3.99 0.11 22.67
C LYS A 132 4.30 1.42 21.93
N MET A 133 5.12 1.38 20.88
CA MET A 133 5.39 2.57 20.06
C MET A 133 4.13 3.09 19.37
N HIS A 134 3.25 2.21 18.86
CA HIS A 134 1.98 2.61 18.26
C HIS A 134 1.03 3.22 19.29
N LEU A 135 0.88 2.62 20.48
CA LEU A 135 0.10 3.21 21.56
C LEU A 135 0.60 4.63 21.91
N LEU A 136 1.91 4.80 22.11
CA LEU A 136 2.49 6.10 22.42
C LEU A 136 2.28 7.13 21.30
N ALA A 137 2.42 6.72 20.03
CA ALA A 137 2.15 7.59 18.89
C ALA A 137 0.68 7.98 18.80
N SER A 138 -0.24 7.05 19.07
CA SER A 138 -1.68 7.28 19.11
C SER A 138 -2.04 8.32 20.18
N THR A 139 -1.54 8.12 21.41
CA THR A 139 -1.77 9.06 22.53
C THR A 139 -1.25 10.46 22.21
N GLN A 140 -0.07 10.57 21.59
CA GLN A 140 0.48 11.87 21.17
C GLN A 140 -0.33 12.53 20.05
N ALA A 141 -0.77 11.76 19.06
CA ALA A 141 -1.60 12.27 17.97
C ALA A 141 -2.95 12.79 18.50
N LYS A 142 -3.55 12.10 19.47
CA LYS A 142 -4.77 12.52 20.16
C LYS A 142 -4.59 13.82 20.92
N ALA A 143 -3.52 13.92 21.71
CA ALA A 143 -3.20 15.14 22.46
C ALA A 143 -3.02 16.36 21.52
N LYS A 144 -2.52 16.13 20.31
CA LYS A 144 -2.36 17.16 19.26
C LYS A 144 -3.60 17.36 18.38
N LYS A 145 -4.71 16.64 18.64
CA LYS A 145 -5.94 16.65 17.81
C LYS A 145 -5.72 16.28 16.34
N ILE A 146 -4.69 15.48 16.05
CA ILE A 146 -4.39 14.98 14.68
C ILE A 146 -5.22 13.74 14.35
N GLY A 147 -5.55 12.94 15.37
CA GLY A 147 -6.27 11.69 15.23
C GLY A 147 -5.77 10.64 16.21
N MET A 148 -6.01 9.38 15.88
CA MET A 148 -5.55 8.22 16.66
C MET A 148 -5.17 7.09 15.71
N ILE A 149 -4.46 6.10 16.24
CA ILE A 149 -4.24 4.83 15.55
C ILE A 149 -5.37 3.87 15.95
N SER A 150 -6.32 3.68 15.05
CA SER A 150 -7.48 2.81 15.18
C SER A 150 -7.19 1.38 14.71
N GLN A 151 -8.18 0.50 14.88
CA GLN A 151 -8.18 -0.86 14.32
C GLN A 151 -7.96 -0.84 12.80
N THR A 152 -8.63 0.05 12.07
CA THR A 152 -8.45 0.27 10.63
C THR A 152 -7.03 0.66 10.28
N GLU A 153 -6.40 1.57 11.02
CA GLU A 153 -5.03 2.03 10.71
C GLU A 153 -4.02 0.87 10.75
N ILE A 154 -4.07 0.02 11.78
CA ILE A 154 -3.14 -1.11 11.87
C ILE A 154 -3.51 -2.21 10.85
N ALA A 155 -4.80 -2.50 10.64
CA ALA A 155 -5.24 -3.48 9.65
C ALA A 155 -4.85 -3.06 8.21
N MET A 156 -5.03 -1.79 7.85
CA MET A 156 -4.63 -1.24 6.53
C MET A 156 -3.11 -1.10 6.42
N THR A 157 -2.40 -0.88 7.52
CA THR A 157 -0.94 -0.96 7.53
C THR A 157 -0.48 -2.40 7.21
N ALA A 158 -1.14 -3.42 7.78
CA ALA A 158 -0.85 -4.81 7.46
C ALA A 158 -1.09 -5.12 5.98
N PHE A 159 -2.16 -4.60 5.37
CA PHE A 159 -2.35 -4.65 3.91
C PHE A 159 -1.08 -4.19 3.18
N GLY A 160 -0.48 -3.06 3.57
CA GLY A 160 0.74 -2.53 2.95
C GLY A 160 1.94 -3.49 3.00
N PHE A 161 1.97 -4.45 3.92
CA PHE A 161 3.08 -5.40 4.05
C PHE A 161 2.80 -6.80 3.50
N MET A 162 1.59 -7.07 3.00
CA MET A 162 1.27 -8.40 2.45
C MET A 162 0.48 -8.40 1.16
N ALA A 163 -0.33 -7.36 0.90
CA ALA A 163 -1.34 -7.43 -0.14
C ALA A 163 -0.76 -7.54 -1.54
N TYR A 164 0.32 -6.82 -1.87
CA TYR A 164 0.95 -6.95 -3.19
C TYR A 164 1.64 -8.31 -3.40
N ALA A 165 2.05 -8.99 -2.33
CA ALA A 165 2.54 -10.37 -2.43
C ALA A 165 1.41 -11.37 -2.75
N LEU A 166 0.16 -11.05 -2.40
CA LEU A 166 -1.02 -11.86 -2.71
C LEU A 166 -1.63 -11.51 -4.07
N THR A 167 -1.85 -10.23 -4.31
CA THR A 167 -2.59 -9.68 -5.47
C THR A 167 -1.72 -9.47 -6.71
N ARG A 168 -0.43 -9.16 -6.51
CA ARG A 168 0.51 -8.79 -7.59
C ARG A 168 1.83 -9.56 -7.53
N PRO A 169 1.85 -10.88 -7.19
CA PRO A 169 3.09 -11.64 -7.07
C PRO A 169 3.86 -11.70 -8.40
N HIS A 170 3.12 -11.77 -9.52
CA HIS A 170 3.67 -11.84 -10.87
C HIS A 170 4.54 -10.63 -11.23
N THR A 171 4.23 -9.44 -10.70
CA THR A 171 5.02 -8.22 -10.96
C THR A 171 6.28 -8.09 -10.12
N LEU A 172 6.47 -8.98 -9.13
CA LEU A 172 7.49 -8.90 -8.08
C LEU A 172 8.44 -10.11 -8.07
N GLY A 173 8.27 -11.07 -8.98
CA GLY A 173 9.08 -12.28 -9.01
C GLY A 173 8.79 -13.24 -7.85
N ILE A 174 7.61 -13.18 -7.24
CA ILE A 174 7.21 -14.06 -6.14
C ILE A 174 6.65 -15.35 -6.75
N ARG A 175 7.11 -16.52 -6.30
CA ARG A 175 6.55 -17.83 -6.66
C ARG A 175 5.27 -18.07 -5.87
N TYR A 176 4.15 -18.27 -6.58
CA TYR A 176 2.82 -18.41 -5.99
C TYR A 176 1.97 -19.54 -6.59
N LYS A 177 2.30 -20.02 -7.80
CA LYS A 177 1.52 -21.06 -8.49
C LYS A 177 1.63 -22.39 -7.77
N ASN A 178 0.51 -23.08 -7.58
CA ASN A 178 0.41 -24.37 -6.88
C ASN A 178 0.94 -24.34 -5.44
N LEU A 179 0.86 -23.18 -4.78
CA LEU A 179 1.32 -22.96 -3.40
C LEU A 179 0.19 -22.41 -2.53
N ARG A 180 -1.04 -22.93 -2.68
CA ARG A 180 -2.21 -22.43 -1.96
C ARG A 180 -1.99 -22.50 -0.45
N GLU A 181 -1.48 -23.63 0.05
CA GLU A 181 -1.25 -23.84 1.47
C GLU A 181 -0.15 -22.93 2.03
N ASP A 182 0.90 -22.64 1.26
CA ASP A 182 1.96 -21.71 1.68
C ASP A 182 1.49 -20.26 1.68
N ARG A 183 0.64 -19.88 0.72
CA ARG A 183 -0.01 -18.56 0.69
C ARG A 183 -1.00 -18.39 1.84
N ASP A 184 -1.78 -19.41 2.13
CA ASP A 184 -2.68 -19.46 3.29
C ASP A 184 -1.91 -19.42 4.62
N ALA A 185 -0.75 -20.09 4.69
CA ALA A 185 0.15 -19.98 5.82
C ALA A 185 0.80 -18.59 5.95
N PHE A 186 1.09 -17.91 4.83
CA PHE A 186 1.57 -16.52 4.83
C PHE A 186 0.48 -15.54 5.31
N VAL A 187 -0.78 -15.74 4.91
CA VAL A 187 -1.92 -15.01 5.47
C VAL A 187 -2.05 -15.28 6.97
N PHE A 188 -1.95 -16.54 7.39
CA PHE A 188 -2.00 -16.90 8.81
C PHE A 188 -0.88 -16.24 9.62
N PHE A 189 0.34 -16.19 9.07
CA PHE A 189 1.44 -15.44 9.68
C PHE A 189 1.03 -13.99 9.95
N TRP A 190 0.45 -13.30 8.96
CA TRP A 190 -0.02 -11.93 9.12
C TRP A 190 -1.22 -11.81 10.07
N ALA A 191 -2.09 -12.81 10.13
CA ALA A 191 -3.14 -12.88 11.14
C ALA A 191 -2.56 -12.81 12.55
N VAL A 192 -1.55 -13.64 12.83
CA VAL A 192 -0.86 -13.64 14.12
C VAL A 192 -0.17 -12.30 14.37
N ILE A 193 0.56 -11.75 13.39
CA ILE A 193 1.23 -10.45 13.55
C ILE A 193 0.23 -9.34 13.89
N CYS A 194 -0.91 -9.24 13.18
CA CYS A 194 -1.96 -8.26 13.47
C CYS A 194 -2.53 -8.40 14.88
N ALA A 195 -2.84 -9.64 15.31
CA ALA A 195 -3.33 -9.89 16.66
C ALA A 195 -2.31 -9.49 17.72
N MET A 196 -1.04 -9.84 17.51
CA MET A 196 0.06 -9.46 18.41
C MET A 196 0.26 -7.94 18.45
N LEU A 197 -0.06 -7.21 17.38
CA LEU A 197 -0.02 -5.74 17.30
C LEU A 197 -1.28 -5.05 17.86
N GLY A 198 -2.26 -5.79 18.39
CA GLY A 198 -3.45 -5.24 19.04
C GLY A 198 -4.70 -5.17 18.17
N VAL A 199 -4.65 -5.67 16.93
CA VAL A 199 -5.86 -5.77 16.09
C VAL A 199 -6.78 -6.83 16.66
N LYS A 200 -8.01 -6.47 16.99
CA LYS A 200 -9.05 -7.42 17.42
C LYS A 200 -9.37 -8.36 16.26
N ASP A 201 -9.67 -9.62 16.58
CA ASP A 201 -9.93 -10.65 15.57
C ASP A 201 -11.00 -10.25 14.55
N GLU A 202 -12.03 -9.52 14.97
CA GLU A 202 -13.11 -9.05 14.11
C GLU A 202 -12.73 -7.95 13.11
N PHE A 203 -11.57 -7.30 13.30
CA PHE A 203 -10.98 -6.32 12.38
C PHE A 203 -9.70 -6.85 11.71
N ASN A 204 -9.35 -8.11 11.95
CA ASN A 204 -8.16 -8.74 11.40
C ASN A 204 -8.51 -9.48 10.10
N MET A 205 -8.31 -8.82 8.96
CA MET A 205 -8.66 -9.39 7.65
C MET A 205 -8.05 -10.77 7.39
N CYS A 206 -6.88 -11.05 7.97
CA CYS A 206 -6.17 -12.32 7.78
C CYS A 206 -6.78 -13.50 8.54
N LYS A 207 -7.83 -13.27 9.35
CA LYS A 207 -8.58 -14.34 10.03
C LYS A 207 -9.53 -15.10 9.10
N HIS A 208 -9.82 -14.55 7.92
CA HIS A 208 -10.59 -15.24 6.91
C HIS A 208 -9.73 -16.23 6.11
N LYS A 209 -10.37 -17.13 5.37
CA LYS A 209 -9.67 -18.02 4.43
C LYS A 209 -8.99 -17.23 3.31
N LEU A 210 -7.91 -17.77 2.75
CA LEU A 210 -7.08 -17.13 1.72
C LEU A 210 -7.89 -16.40 0.63
N GLU A 211 -8.90 -17.05 0.04
CA GLU A 211 -9.68 -16.49 -1.07
C GLU A 211 -10.40 -15.18 -0.68
N VAL A 212 -10.95 -15.13 0.53
CA VAL A 212 -11.62 -13.94 1.06
C VAL A 212 -10.59 -12.84 1.34
N VAL A 213 -9.41 -13.18 1.85
CA VAL A 213 -8.32 -12.21 2.09
C VAL A 213 -7.79 -11.63 0.78
N GLU A 214 -7.67 -12.44 -0.27
CA GLU A 214 -7.32 -11.97 -1.61
C GLU A 214 -8.36 -10.98 -2.13
N ILE A 215 -9.65 -11.27 -1.98
CA ILE A 215 -10.72 -10.35 -2.37
C ILE A 215 -10.64 -9.05 -1.56
N ILE A 216 -10.49 -9.12 -0.22
CA ILE A 216 -10.32 -7.93 0.64
C ILE A 216 -9.13 -7.07 0.17
N CYS A 217 -8.02 -7.70 -0.20
CA CYS A 217 -6.86 -7.00 -0.74
C CYS A 217 -7.17 -6.37 -2.11
N GLU A 218 -7.91 -7.05 -2.98
CA GLU A 218 -8.33 -6.49 -4.27
C GLU A 218 -9.32 -5.33 -4.12
N ILE A 219 -10.25 -5.39 -3.17
CA ILE A 219 -11.15 -4.28 -2.80
C ILE A 219 -10.31 -3.09 -2.35
N SER A 220 -9.41 -3.30 -1.39
CA SER A 220 -8.54 -2.25 -0.85
C SER A 220 -7.67 -1.62 -1.95
N ARG A 221 -7.13 -2.45 -2.86
CA ARG A 221 -6.34 -1.99 -4.00
C ARG A 221 -7.18 -1.13 -4.95
N ARG A 222 -8.36 -1.61 -5.37
CA ARG A 222 -9.26 -0.89 -6.29
C ARG A 222 -9.78 0.41 -5.69
N TYR A 223 -10.40 0.32 -4.53
CA TYR A 223 -11.22 1.39 -3.99
C TYR A 223 -10.42 2.40 -3.16
N ILE A 224 -9.20 2.08 -2.71
CA ILE A 224 -8.41 2.97 -1.87
C ILE A 224 -7.04 3.23 -2.51
N PHE A 225 -6.19 2.20 -2.60
CA PHE A 225 -4.77 2.41 -2.86
C PHE A 225 -4.45 2.86 -4.29
N LEU A 226 -5.18 2.39 -5.29
CA LEU A 226 -4.99 2.81 -6.67
C LEU A 226 -5.23 4.31 -6.83
N GLN A 227 -6.22 4.85 -6.11
CA GLN A 227 -6.55 6.27 -6.14
C GLN A 227 -5.54 7.10 -5.32
N ILE A 228 -5.33 6.81 -4.04
CA ILE A 228 -4.45 7.65 -3.20
C ILE A 228 -3.01 7.71 -3.72
N LEU A 229 -2.51 6.69 -4.42
CA LEU A 229 -1.17 6.71 -5.01
C LEU A 229 -0.98 7.76 -6.13
N GLN A 230 -2.08 8.30 -6.65
CA GLN A 230 -2.05 9.42 -7.57
C GLN A 230 -1.92 10.75 -6.83
N LEU A 231 -2.34 10.82 -5.56
CA LEU A 231 -2.34 12.02 -4.74
C LEU A 231 -0.91 12.38 -4.31
N GLU A 232 -0.19 13.08 -5.17
CA GLU A 232 1.14 13.62 -4.88
C GLU A 232 1.07 14.89 -4.02
N THR A 233 0.49 14.78 -2.82
CA THR A 233 0.44 15.91 -1.87
C THR A 233 1.85 16.37 -1.49
N PRO A 234 2.06 17.66 -1.16
CA PRO A 234 3.36 18.16 -0.74
C PRO A 234 3.98 17.36 0.41
N GLU A 235 3.17 17.01 1.41
CA GLU A 235 3.57 16.23 2.58
C GLU A 235 4.00 14.82 2.19
N PHE A 236 3.23 14.16 1.31
CA PHE A 236 3.56 12.81 0.84
C PHE A 236 4.87 12.83 0.06
N MET A 237 5.03 13.79 -0.85
CA MET A 237 6.25 13.92 -1.65
C MET A 237 7.47 14.25 -0.79
N GLN A 238 7.32 15.07 0.26
CA GLN A 238 8.38 15.33 1.23
C GLN A 238 8.80 14.03 1.93
N MET A 239 7.84 13.29 2.48
CA MET A 239 8.10 12.05 3.21
C MET A 239 8.65 10.93 2.33
N ALA A 240 8.11 10.76 1.13
CA ALA A 240 8.60 9.77 0.16
C ALA A 240 10.02 10.10 -0.31
N ARG A 241 10.35 11.39 -0.51
CA ARG A 241 11.73 11.82 -0.83
C ARG A 241 12.67 11.60 0.35
N ALA A 242 12.27 11.95 1.58
CA ALA A 242 13.05 11.68 2.78
C ALA A 242 13.31 10.16 2.96
N PHE A 243 12.29 9.33 2.74
CA PHE A 243 12.42 7.87 2.68
C PHE A 243 13.49 7.47 1.67
N TYR A 244 13.33 7.89 0.41
CA TYR A 244 14.23 7.51 -0.68
C TYR A 244 15.68 7.95 -0.41
N GLU A 245 15.89 9.23 -0.08
CA GLU A 245 17.21 9.78 0.22
C GLU A 245 17.85 9.12 1.44
N GLY A 246 17.04 8.73 2.42
CA GLY A 246 17.50 7.96 3.57
C GLY A 246 17.97 6.55 3.19
N GLN A 247 17.36 5.92 2.19
CA GLN A 247 17.64 4.54 1.77
C GLN A 247 18.59 4.42 0.57
N LYS A 248 18.92 5.52 -0.14
CA LYS A 248 19.70 5.49 -1.40
C LYS A 248 21.06 4.79 -1.29
N GLU A 249 21.70 4.85 -0.13
CA GLU A 249 22.98 4.17 0.13
C GLU A 249 22.86 2.64 0.14
N PHE A 250 21.67 2.13 0.45
CA PHE A 250 21.31 0.71 0.43
C PHE A 250 20.69 0.28 -0.91
N LEU A 251 20.08 1.20 -1.66
CA LEU A 251 19.41 0.96 -2.93
C LEU A 251 20.04 1.78 -4.09
N PRO A 252 21.35 1.68 -4.37
CA PRO A 252 22.07 2.64 -5.22
C PRO A 252 21.63 2.64 -6.70
N ILE A 253 20.97 1.57 -7.16
CA ILE A 253 20.51 1.42 -8.56
C ILE A 253 19.07 1.93 -8.71
N LEU A 254 18.38 2.29 -7.63
CA LEU A 254 17.01 2.81 -7.68
C LEU A 254 17.03 4.32 -7.58
N SER A 255 16.29 5.02 -8.45
CA SER A 255 16.01 6.45 -8.32
C SER A 255 14.63 6.68 -7.70
N PHE A 256 14.36 7.92 -7.25
CA PHE A 256 13.05 8.28 -6.71
C PHE A 256 11.93 8.07 -7.73
N ASP A 257 12.10 8.58 -8.95
CA ASP A 257 11.07 8.49 -10.00
C ASP A 257 10.85 7.05 -10.46
N ALA A 258 11.91 6.24 -10.57
CA ALA A 258 11.78 4.81 -10.86
C ALA A 258 11.09 4.05 -9.71
N MET A 259 11.35 4.41 -8.44
CA MET A 259 10.69 3.81 -7.29
C MET A 259 9.18 4.10 -7.30
N MET A 260 8.79 5.35 -7.51
CA MET A 260 7.39 5.76 -7.62
C MET A 260 6.71 5.09 -8.82
N PHE A 261 7.39 5.01 -9.96
CA PHE A 261 6.90 4.29 -11.14
C PHE A 261 6.64 2.81 -10.84
N LEU A 262 7.60 2.11 -10.22
CA LEU A 262 7.47 0.69 -9.90
C LEU A 262 6.37 0.42 -8.86
N ASN A 263 6.17 1.34 -7.91
CA ASN A 263 5.07 1.28 -6.96
C ASN A 263 3.70 1.36 -7.66
N ARG A 264 3.50 2.37 -8.52
CA ARG A 264 2.25 2.54 -9.30
C ARG A 264 2.02 1.40 -10.30
N ARG A 265 3.09 0.90 -10.93
CA ARG A 265 3.06 -0.31 -11.77
C ARG A 265 2.59 -1.53 -10.97
N THR A 266 3.12 -1.71 -9.76
CA THR A 266 2.73 -2.82 -8.89
C THR A 266 1.28 -2.69 -8.48
N ALA A 267 0.82 -1.50 -8.10
CA ALA A 267 -0.58 -1.22 -7.76
C ALA A 267 -1.56 -1.46 -8.93
N GLY A 268 -1.07 -1.44 -10.18
CA GLY A 268 -1.88 -1.63 -11.39
C GLY A 268 -2.48 -0.33 -11.93
N LEU A 269 -1.94 0.84 -11.56
CA LEU A 269 -2.46 2.12 -12.03
C LEU A 269 -2.34 2.23 -13.57
N PRO A 270 -3.40 2.60 -14.31
CA PRO A 270 -3.33 2.75 -15.76
C PRO A 270 -2.23 3.72 -16.20
N GLY A 271 -1.51 3.35 -17.26
CA GLY A 271 -0.36 4.11 -17.77
C GLY A 271 0.99 3.60 -17.28
N TYR A 272 1.01 2.73 -16.28
CA TYR A 272 2.22 2.15 -15.69
C TYR A 272 2.47 0.69 -16.11
N GLN A 273 1.72 0.14 -17.06
CA GLN A 273 1.82 -1.25 -17.53
C GLN A 273 3.04 -1.48 -18.46
N TYR A 274 4.25 -1.24 -17.95
CA TYR A 274 5.50 -1.57 -18.64
C TYR A 274 5.98 -2.98 -18.27
N LYS A 275 6.22 -3.85 -19.26
CA LYS A 275 6.62 -5.27 -19.02
C LYS A 275 5.70 -5.97 -18.01
N VAL A 276 4.40 -5.79 -18.14
CA VAL A 276 3.37 -6.49 -17.35
C VAL A 276 2.70 -7.52 -18.26
N ASP A 277 2.41 -8.71 -17.75
CA ASP A 277 1.59 -9.69 -18.46
C ASP A 277 0.12 -9.22 -18.44
N MET A 278 -0.35 -8.69 -19.57
CA MET A 278 -1.72 -8.19 -19.72
C MET A 278 -2.80 -9.28 -19.54
N LYS A 279 -2.44 -10.57 -19.57
CA LYS A 279 -3.38 -11.64 -19.21
C LYS A 279 -3.68 -11.65 -17.72
N MET A 280 -2.67 -11.33 -16.89
CA MET A 280 -2.73 -11.27 -15.43
C MET A 280 -3.21 -9.92 -14.90
N GLU A 281 -3.30 -8.89 -15.76
CA GLU A 281 -3.82 -7.59 -15.36
C GLU A 281 -5.32 -7.67 -15.12
N SER A 282 -5.74 -7.28 -13.91
CA SER A 282 -7.13 -7.33 -13.47
C SER A 282 -7.40 -6.21 -12.48
N LEU A 283 -8.69 -5.96 -12.29
CA LEU A 283 -9.20 -5.05 -11.28
C LEU A 283 -10.38 -5.75 -10.61
N CYS A 284 -10.51 -5.60 -9.28
CA CYS A 284 -11.67 -6.08 -8.54
C CYS A 284 -12.95 -5.62 -9.26
N LYS A 285 -13.95 -6.48 -9.44
CA LYS A 285 -15.24 -6.04 -10.01
C LYS A 285 -15.92 -5.07 -9.04
N THR A 286 -16.95 -4.37 -9.52
CA THR A 286 -17.80 -3.57 -8.64
C THR A 286 -18.37 -4.44 -7.52
N ILE A 287 -18.12 -4.05 -6.27
CA ILE A 287 -18.51 -4.83 -5.09
C ILE A 287 -19.47 -4.09 -4.15
N PHE A 288 -19.42 -2.76 -4.15
CA PHE A 288 -20.31 -1.92 -3.34
C PHE A 288 -21.45 -1.37 -4.20
N THR A 289 -22.66 -1.34 -3.64
CA THR A 289 -23.76 -0.59 -4.24
C THR A 289 -23.55 0.91 -4.05
N ASP A 290 -24.21 1.73 -4.86
CA ASP A 290 -24.14 3.19 -4.70
C ASP A 290 -24.69 3.64 -3.34
N ASN A 291 -25.70 2.96 -2.79
CA ASN A 291 -26.19 3.23 -1.44
C ASN A 291 -25.14 2.95 -0.36
N GLU A 292 -24.40 1.84 -0.45
CA GLU A 292 -23.31 1.51 0.49
C GLU A 292 -22.19 2.55 0.41
N LEU A 293 -21.79 2.95 -0.80
CA LEU A 293 -20.79 4.02 -0.99
C LEU A 293 -21.28 5.35 -0.45
N ASN A 294 -22.55 5.71 -0.67
CA ASN A 294 -23.17 6.90 -0.11
C ASN A 294 -23.22 6.89 1.43
N GLN A 295 -23.41 5.71 2.03
CA GLN A 295 -23.33 5.54 3.48
C GLN A 295 -21.91 5.83 3.98
N ILE A 296 -20.88 5.28 3.31
CA ILE A 296 -19.47 5.55 3.62
C ILE A 296 -19.16 7.05 3.49
N HIS A 297 -19.52 7.67 2.37
CA HIS A 297 -19.26 9.09 2.12
C HIS A 297 -19.97 9.98 3.15
N SER A 298 -21.21 9.64 3.50
CA SER A 298 -21.98 10.37 4.51
C SER A 298 -21.33 10.26 5.90
N TYR A 299 -20.82 9.08 6.24
CA TYR A 299 -20.09 8.85 7.51
C TYR A 299 -18.82 9.72 7.63
N PHE A 300 -18.08 9.90 6.54
CA PHE A 300 -16.90 10.77 6.52
C PHE A 300 -17.20 12.25 6.20
N LYS A 301 -18.46 12.62 5.93
CA LYS A 301 -18.85 14.01 5.62
C LYS A 301 -18.54 15.00 6.75
N ALA A 302 -18.75 14.59 8.00
CA ALA A 302 -18.56 15.45 9.16
C ALA A 302 -17.16 15.35 9.80
N ARG A 303 -16.22 14.59 9.21
CA ARG A 303 -14.92 14.28 9.83
C ARG A 303 -13.79 14.97 9.09
N GLU A 304 -13.08 15.84 9.79
CA GLU A 304 -11.88 16.52 9.29
C GLU A 304 -10.76 15.50 8.98
N GLY A 305 -10.03 15.72 7.88
CA GLY A 305 -8.91 14.88 7.46
C GLY A 305 -9.29 13.69 6.56
N TYR A 306 -10.57 13.52 6.24
CA TYR A 306 -11.08 12.50 5.32
C TYR A 306 -11.76 13.09 4.08
N GLU A 307 -11.47 14.34 3.76
CA GLU A 307 -12.07 15.04 2.61
C GLU A 307 -11.77 14.29 1.30
N TYR A 308 -10.56 13.74 1.17
CA TYR A 308 -10.16 12.95 0.01
C TYR A 308 -10.97 11.65 -0.13
N ILE A 309 -11.55 11.12 0.97
CA ILE A 309 -12.41 9.94 0.93
C ILE A 309 -13.64 10.18 0.10
N ARG A 310 -14.30 11.32 0.29
CA ARG A 310 -15.55 11.64 -0.39
C ARG A 310 -15.36 11.91 -1.87
N GLU A 311 -14.22 12.51 -2.20
CA GLU A 311 -14.01 13.07 -3.52
C GLU A 311 -13.28 12.11 -4.46
N PHE A 312 -12.46 11.19 -3.94
CA PHE A 312 -11.45 10.54 -4.76
C PHE A 312 -11.31 9.03 -4.58
N VAL A 313 -11.58 8.48 -3.40
CA VAL A 313 -11.55 7.03 -3.14
C VAL A 313 -12.96 6.50 -2.85
N LEU A 314 -13.10 5.19 -2.64
CA LEU A 314 -14.37 4.53 -2.32
C LEU A 314 -15.48 4.87 -3.33
N ASP A 315 -15.12 4.86 -4.61
CA ASP A 315 -16.02 5.14 -5.73
C ASP A 315 -16.02 3.96 -6.70
N ASN A 316 -17.18 3.66 -7.28
CA ASN A 316 -17.28 2.64 -8.32
C ASN A 316 -16.54 3.07 -9.59
N ASN A 317 -16.50 4.36 -9.89
CA ASN A 317 -15.69 4.93 -10.95
C ASN A 317 -14.24 5.11 -10.53
N ILE A 318 -13.31 4.90 -11.48
CA ILE A 318 -11.90 5.22 -11.26
C ILE A 318 -11.59 6.59 -11.85
N LYS A 319 -11.11 7.50 -11.00
CA LYS A 319 -10.65 8.83 -11.40
C LYS A 319 -9.15 8.79 -11.68
N LEU A 320 -8.73 9.00 -12.92
CA LEU A 320 -7.32 9.19 -13.26
C LEU A 320 -7.00 10.67 -13.28
N ILE A 321 -5.94 11.07 -12.58
CA ILE A 321 -5.52 12.48 -12.55
C ILE A 321 -4.23 12.71 -13.35
N ASP A 322 -4.22 13.82 -14.07
CA ASP A 322 -3.03 14.37 -14.71
C ASP A 322 -2.82 15.79 -14.19
N ILE A 323 -1.68 15.99 -13.50
CA ILE A 323 -1.34 17.28 -12.90
C ILE A 323 -0.39 18.01 -13.86
N ARG A 324 -0.89 19.07 -14.48
CA ARG A 324 -0.13 19.96 -15.36
C ARG A 324 0.42 21.13 -14.54
N ARG A 325 1.49 20.90 -13.80
CA ARG A 325 2.25 22.02 -13.21
C ARG A 325 2.93 22.77 -14.35
N ASN A 326 2.58 24.03 -14.56
CA ASN A 326 3.27 24.93 -15.49
C ASN A 326 4.73 25.07 -15.01
N ARG A 327 5.62 24.18 -15.46
CA ARG A 327 7.06 24.40 -15.34
C ARG A 327 7.37 25.53 -16.31
N ASN A 328 7.56 26.74 -15.78
CA ASN A 328 7.84 27.97 -16.50
C ASN A 328 8.56 27.78 -17.85
N SER A 329 7.96 28.35 -18.90
CA SER A 329 8.60 28.97 -20.07
C SER A 329 10.07 28.61 -20.31
N ASN A 330 10.31 27.53 -21.03
CA ASN A 330 11.31 27.37 -22.08
C ASN A 330 11.50 25.87 -22.31
N ASN A 331 10.76 25.34 -23.28
CA ASN A 331 11.24 24.39 -24.28
C ASN A 331 10.06 24.03 -25.18
N ASN A 332 10.16 24.42 -26.45
CA ASN A 332 9.31 23.93 -27.53
C ASN A 332 9.40 22.39 -27.55
N ILE A 333 8.33 21.71 -27.15
CA ILE A 333 8.14 20.29 -27.48
C ILE A 333 6.68 20.06 -27.86
N GLU A 334 6.55 19.73 -29.14
CA GLU A 334 5.48 19.12 -29.91
C GLU A 334 4.24 18.59 -29.18
N THR A 335 3.10 18.95 -29.75
CA THR A 335 1.77 18.40 -29.52
C THR A 335 1.75 16.88 -29.66
N PRO A 336 1.20 16.13 -28.68
CA PRO A 336 0.87 14.73 -28.90
C PRO A 336 -0.33 14.64 -29.83
N THR A 337 -0.09 13.96 -30.95
CA THR A 337 -1.06 13.47 -31.93
C THR A 337 -2.39 13.02 -31.32
N GLU A 338 -3.46 13.63 -31.84
CA GLU A 338 -4.84 13.18 -31.76
C GLU A 338 -4.93 11.71 -32.21
N ASN A 339 -5.31 10.81 -31.29
CA ASN A 339 -6.10 9.61 -31.57
C ASN A 339 -6.39 8.86 -30.26
N VAL A 340 -7.14 9.51 -29.38
CA VAL A 340 -8.03 8.81 -28.46
C VAL A 340 -9.40 9.42 -28.75
N LYS A 341 -10.33 8.62 -29.28
CA LYS A 341 -11.74 9.05 -29.40
C LYS A 341 -12.25 9.33 -28.00
N SER A 342 -12.19 10.59 -27.60
CA SER A 342 -12.67 11.09 -26.33
C SER A 342 -14.19 11.21 -26.41
N SER A 343 -14.91 10.23 -25.88
CA SER A 343 -16.21 10.51 -25.27
C SER A 343 -15.95 11.20 -23.92
N SER A 344 -15.41 12.42 -23.97
CA SER A 344 -15.06 13.20 -22.79
C SER A 344 -16.31 13.90 -22.26
N ASN A 345 -17.01 13.25 -21.33
CA ASN A 345 -17.82 13.98 -20.36
C ASN A 345 -16.86 14.67 -19.39
N VAL A 346 -16.40 15.87 -19.75
CA VAL A 346 -15.72 16.77 -18.79
C VAL A 346 -16.81 17.26 -17.84
N ILE A 347 -16.89 16.65 -16.66
CA ILE A 347 -17.84 17.05 -15.62
C ILE A 347 -17.20 18.19 -14.83
N GLU A 348 -17.81 19.37 -14.84
CA GLU A 348 -17.51 20.45 -13.89
C GLU A 348 -18.00 20.02 -12.51
N PHE A 349 -17.07 19.64 -11.63
CA PHE A 349 -17.36 19.29 -10.25
C PHE A 349 -17.25 20.54 -9.36
N GLU A 350 -18.26 20.80 -8.50
CA GLU A 350 -18.12 21.63 -7.27
C GLU A 350 -16.95 21.15 -6.36
N SER A 351 -16.50 19.92 -6.59
CA SER A 351 -15.66 19.06 -5.79
C SER A 351 -14.14 19.19 -6.05
N LEU A 352 -13.76 19.87 -7.14
CA LEU A 352 -12.35 20.10 -7.47
C LEU A 352 -11.62 20.94 -6.39
N THR A 353 -12.32 21.83 -5.68
CA THR A 353 -11.70 22.72 -4.69
C THR A 353 -10.97 21.98 -3.57
N ALA A 354 -11.53 20.88 -3.05
CA ALA A 354 -10.91 20.11 -1.98
C ALA A 354 -9.67 19.34 -2.47
N LEU A 355 -9.74 18.76 -3.67
CA LEU A 355 -8.63 18.05 -4.29
C LEU A 355 -7.49 19.00 -4.70
N HIS A 356 -7.81 20.20 -5.23
CA HIS A 356 -6.82 21.24 -5.51
C HIS A 356 -6.10 21.69 -4.24
N LYS A 357 -6.86 21.95 -3.17
CA LYS A 357 -6.28 22.29 -1.86
C LYS A 357 -5.36 21.19 -1.34
N LEU A 358 -5.80 19.92 -1.42
CA LEU A 358 -5.01 18.77 -0.97
C LEU A 358 -3.72 18.59 -1.78
N LEU A 359 -3.76 18.86 -3.08
CA LEU A 359 -2.62 18.75 -3.99
C LEU A 359 -1.71 20.00 -4.01
N GLY A 360 -2.13 21.08 -3.33
CA GLY A 360 -1.44 22.37 -3.34
C GLY A 360 -1.39 23.00 -4.74
N LEU A 361 -2.51 23.00 -5.46
CA LEU A 361 -2.63 23.58 -6.80
C LEU A 361 -3.24 24.98 -6.71
N ASP A 362 -2.69 25.92 -7.48
CA ASP A 362 -3.07 27.33 -7.46
C ASP A 362 -4.16 27.66 -8.47
N HIS A 363 -4.24 26.91 -9.59
CA HIS A 363 -5.19 27.16 -10.67
C HIS A 363 -5.99 25.91 -11.10
N PRO A 364 -7.31 26.03 -11.36
CA PRO A 364 -8.16 24.89 -11.76
C PRO A 364 -7.67 24.09 -12.98
N SER A 365 -6.99 24.76 -13.92
CA SER A 365 -6.46 24.12 -15.12
C SER A 365 -5.23 23.23 -14.90
N GLU A 366 -4.65 23.25 -13.70
CA GLU A 366 -3.51 22.40 -13.35
C GLU A 366 -3.91 20.95 -13.11
N LEU A 367 -5.20 20.67 -12.93
CA LEU A 367 -5.72 19.32 -12.69
C LEU A 367 -6.70 18.89 -13.79
N GLN A 368 -6.34 17.84 -14.51
CA GLN A 368 -7.27 17.14 -15.39
C GLN A 368 -7.68 15.81 -14.76
N VAL A 369 -8.98 15.56 -14.67
CA VAL A 369 -9.54 14.30 -14.17
C VAL A 369 -10.23 13.55 -15.30
N THR A 370 -9.86 12.29 -15.51
CA THR A 370 -10.52 11.37 -16.45
C THR A 370 -11.26 10.30 -15.65
N VAL A 371 -12.57 10.18 -15.86
CA VAL A 371 -13.41 9.21 -15.14
C VAL A 371 -13.55 7.93 -15.97
N ILE A 372 -13.25 6.79 -15.36
CA ILE A 372 -13.40 5.46 -15.94
C ILE A 372 -14.58 4.75 -15.28
N SER A 373 -15.63 4.52 -16.05
CA SER A 373 -16.82 3.81 -15.59
C SER A 373 -16.54 2.30 -15.42
N PRO A 374 -17.22 1.61 -14.47
CA PRO A 374 -17.15 0.16 -14.34
C PRO A 374 -17.47 -0.64 -15.61
N SER A 375 -18.21 -0.06 -16.56
CA SER A 375 -18.57 -0.70 -17.83
C SER A 375 -17.41 -0.81 -18.82
N ILE A 376 -16.33 -0.04 -18.61
CA ILE A 376 -15.14 -0.07 -19.46
C ILE A 376 -14.26 -1.23 -19.02
N ASP A 377 -13.85 -2.07 -19.98
CA ASP A 377 -12.88 -3.13 -19.73
C ASP A 377 -11.55 -2.52 -19.25
N TRP A 378 -11.12 -2.94 -18.05
CA TRP A 378 -9.88 -2.48 -17.42
C TRP A 378 -8.65 -2.59 -18.32
N LYS A 379 -8.61 -3.60 -19.19
CA LYS A 379 -7.46 -3.80 -20.09
C LYS A 379 -7.40 -2.76 -21.21
N GLN A 380 -8.52 -2.14 -21.58
CA GLN A 380 -8.56 -1.11 -22.63
C GLN A 380 -7.93 0.22 -22.16
N VAL A 381 -7.96 0.50 -20.86
CA VAL A 381 -7.35 1.71 -20.28
C VAL A 381 -5.89 1.51 -19.88
N CYS A 382 -5.46 0.26 -19.72
CA CYS A 382 -4.07 -0.09 -19.39
C CYS A 382 -3.10 0.22 -20.54
N ASN A 383 -1.99 0.88 -20.23
CA ASN A 383 -0.96 1.24 -21.21
C ASN A 383 0.37 1.59 -20.51
N ASN A 384 1.41 1.96 -21.27
CA ASN A 384 2.72 2.31 -20.72
C ASN A 384 3.11 3.79 -20.95
N SER A 385 2.14 4.68 -21.13
CA SER A 385 2.39 6.11 -21.41
C SER A 385 3.29 6.77 -20.37
N GLN A 386 3.13 6.42 -19.08
CA GLN A 386 3.90 7.02 -18.00
C GLN A 386 5.37 6.57 -18.02
N TYR A 387 5.65 5.37 -18.55
CA TYR A 387 7.03 4.92 -18.75
C TYR A 387 7.74 5.80 -19.80
N LYS A 388 7.03 6.21 -20.85
CA LYS A 388 7.58 7.05 -21.92
C LYS A 388 7.90 8.47 -21.43
N LYS A 389 7.20 8.96 -20.40
CA LYS A 389 7.43 10.27 -19.76
C LYS A 389 8.67 10.28 -18.86
N LEU A 390 9.21 9.13 -18.46
CA LEU A 390 10.42 9.06 -17.62
C LEU A 390 11.69 9.47 -18.39
N PRO A 391 12.64 10.16 -17.75
CA PRO A 391 13.97 10.37 -18.31
C PRO A 391 14.64 9.05 -18.69
N LEU A 392 15.57 9.07 -19.66
CA LEU A 392 16.24 7.86 -20.14
C LEU A 392 16.89 7.04 -19.01
N ARG A 393 17.54 7.72 -18.06
CA ARG A 393 18.14 7.08 -16.88
C ARG A 393 17.13 6.26 -16.08
N ASP A 394 15.98 6.84 -15.76
CA ASP A 394 14.94 6.19 -14.96
C ASP A 394 14.25 5.07 -15.75
N ARG A 395 14.09 5.21 -17.07
CA ARG A 395 13.61 4.14 -17.95
C ARG A 395 14.53 2.92 -17.94
N ILE A 396 15.85 3.13 -17.94
CA ILE A 396 16.85 2.05 -17.84
C ILE A 396 16.76 1.39 -16.46
N ILE A 397 16.67 2.17 -15.38
CA ILE A 397 16.52 1.64 -14.02
C ILE A 397 15.26 0.77 -13.91
N VAL A 398 14.11 1.27 -14.37
CA VAL A 398 12.84 0.52 -14.38
C VAL A 398 12.98 -0.77 -15.19
N TYR A 399 13.59 -0.71 -16.38
CA TYR A 399 13.86 -1.90 -17.20
C TYR A 399 14.67 -2.94 -16.43
N LEU A 400 15.79 -2.55 -15.83
CA LEU A 400 16.67 -3.45 -15.07
C LEU A 400 15.95 -4.06 -13.87
N ARG A 401 15.08 -3.30 -13.19
CA ARG A 401 14.28 -3.79 -12.07
C ARG A 401 13.22 -4.79 -12.54
N CYS A 402 12.53 -4.53 -13.65
CA CYS A 402 11.62 -5.50 -14.26
C CYS A 402 12.34 -6.80 -14.64
N GLU A 403 13.53 -6.71 -15.24
CA GLU A 403 14.34 -7.90 -15.56
C GLU A 403 14.76 -8.66 -14.30
N ALA A 404 15.11 -7.98 -13.21
CA ALA A 404 15.43 -8.61 -11.95
C ALA A 404 14.22 -9.37 -11.37
N PHE A 405 13.01 -8.81 -11.45
CA PHE A 405 11.78 -9.49 -11.01
C PHE A 405 11.48 -10.73 -11.86
N GLU A 406 11.52 -10.61 -13.19
CA GLU A 406 11.28 -11.73 -14.10
C GLU A 406 12.35 -12.82 -13.97
N GLY A 407 13.61 -12.42 -13.87
CA GLY A 407 14.74 -13.32 -13.65
C GLY A 407 14.62 -14.11 -12.34
N ASN A 408 13.88 -13.62 -11.34
CA ASN A 408 13.70 -14.29 -10.06
C ASN A 408 12.96 -15.64 -10.16
N TYR A 409 12.23 -15.87 -11.24
CA TYR A 409 11.63 -17.19 -11.52
C TYR A 409 12.66 -18.23 -11.99
N LYS A 410 13.83 -17.80 -12.45
CA LYS A 410 14.92 -18.67 -12.91
C LYS A 410 15.94 -18.89 -11.77
N CYS A 411 16.59 -20.06 -11.76
CA CYS A 411 17.53 -20.43 -10.69
C CYS A 411 18.67 -19.41 -10.51
N LEU A 412 19.35 -19.03 -11.60
CA LEU A 412 20.47 -18.07 -11.54
C LEU A 412 20.01 -16.67 -11.11
N GLY A 413 18.90 -16.17 -11.67
CA GLY A 413 18.37 -14.85 -11.31
C GLY A 413 17.92 -14.79 -9.86
N HIS A 414 17.26 -15.86 -9.37
CA HIS A 414 16.92 -16.01 -7.96
C HIS A 414 18.15 -15.93 -7.05
N PHE A 415 19.20 -16.71 -7.36
CA PHE A 415 20.44 -16.68 -6.59
C PHE A 415 21.07 -15.28 -6.56
N ILE A 416 21.18 -14.60 -7.71
CA ILE A 416 21.73 -13.24 -7.80
C ILE A 416 20.93 -12.26 -6.93
N ASN A 417 19.60 -12.29 -7.05
CA ASN A 417 18.72 -11.43 -6.26
C ASN A 417 18.85 -11.69 -4.77
N GLU A 418 18.96 -12.95 -4.34
CA GLU A 418 19.18 -13.29 -2.94
C GLU A 418 20.52 -12.75 -2.41
N GLN A 419 21.61 -12.87 -3.18
CA GLN A 419 22.90 -12.34 -2.77
C GLN A 419 22.87 -10.81 -2.66
N LEU A 420 22.21 -10.14 -3.61
CA LEU A 420 22.01 -8.69 -3.55
C LEU A 420 21.19 -8.30 -2.31
N THR A 421 20.10 -9.00 -2.01
CA THR A 421 19.31 -8.77 -0.78
C THR A 421 20.16 -8.97 0.47
N LYS A 422 20.96 -10.04 0.54
CA LYS A 422 21.89 -10.28 1.68
C LYS A 422 22.91 -9.14 1.82
N PHE A 423 23.48 -8.67 0.72
CA PHE A 423 24.41 -7.54 0.71
C PHE A 423 23.78 -6.25 1.24
N ILE A 424 22.57 -5.92 0.79
CA ILE A 424 21.79 -4.76 1.25
C ILE A 424 21.54 -4.85 2.75
N LEU A 425 21.05 -6.01 3.23
CA LEU A 425 20.79 -6.24 4.65
C LEU A 425 22.06 -6.15 5.50
N ASN A 426 23.19 -6.63 5.00
CA ASN A 426 24.47 -6.51 5.70
C ASN A 426 24.95 -5.05 5.79
N LYS A 427 24.74 -4.24 4.75
CA LYS A 427 24.99 -2.78 4.83
C LYS A 427 24.10 -2.11 5.88
N MET A 428 22.81 -2.42 5.91
CA MET A 428 21.89 -1.90 6.93
C MET A 428 22.31 -2.32 8.34
N LYS A 429 22.79 -3.57 8.52
CA LYS A 429 23.28 -4.07 9.82
C LYS A 429 24.52 -3.32 10.29
N LYS A 430 25.44 -2.98 9.38
CA LYS A 430 26.64 -2.19 9.70
C LYS A 430 26.28 -0.77 10.13
N TYR A 431 25.22 -0.18 9.58
CA TYR A 431 24.74 1.14 9.98
C TYR A 431 24.03 1.13 11.34
N ASN A 432 23.37 0.03 11.70
CA ASN A 432 22.61 -0.10 12.94
C ASN A 432 23.45 -0.54 14.15
N LYS A 433 24.74 -0.82 13.94
CA LYS A 433 25.75 -1.00 14.98
C LYS A 433 26.47 0.32 15.18
#